data_AF-A0A3N4UCC7-F1
#
_entry.id   AF-A0A3N4UCC7-F1
#
_cell.length_a   1.000
_cell.length_b   1.000
_cell.length_c   1.000
_cell.angle_alpha   90.00
_cell.angle_beta   90.00
_cell.angle_gamma   90.00
#
_symmetry.space_group_name_H-M   'P 1'
#
loop_
_entity.id
_entity.type
_entity.pdbx_description
1 polymer ?
#
loop_
_entity_poly.entity_id
_entity_poly.type
_entity_poly.pdbx_seq_one_letter_code
_entity_poly.pdbx_strand_id
1 'polypeptide(L)'
;MERTPLTDKEGRQKVLTLFGLTSGKDGIVAQDTNYRRRFAGRCIPFADDGLGNLFVIDTVTGQIKFWHHKCQDGETNPKALALVAKDFDAFLSNLDLFKEEHSPALLQGIKNVRLDF
;
A
#
# COMPACT_ATOMS: atom_id res chain seq x y z
N MET A 1 -13.77 -17.31 -7.00
CA MET A 1 -13.25 -16.02 -6.54
C MET A 1 -12.25 -15.54 -7.56
N GLU A 2 -12.52 -14.42 -8.20
CA GLU A 2 -11.64 -13.82 -9.21
C GLU A 2 -10.36 -13.33 -8.51
N ARG A 3 -9.20 -13.78 -8.99
CA ARG A 3 -7.89 -13.40 -8.44
C ARG A 3 -7.67 -11.92 -8.70
N THR A 4 -7.57 -11.10 -7.66
CA THR A 4 -7.16 -9.71 -7.82
C THR A 4 -5.65 -9.70 -8.15
N PRO A 5 -5.19 -8.86 -9.08
CA PRO A 5 -3.77 -8.77 -9.45
C PRO A 5 -2.84 -8.24 -8.33
N LEU A 6 -3.37 -8.11 -7.12
CA LEU A 6 -2.79 -7.41 -5.97
C LEU A 6 -2.36 -8.35 -4.85
N THR A 7 -2.45 -9.64 -5.12
CA THR A 7 -2.11 -10.68 -4.17
C THR A 7 -1.15 -11.66 -4.80
N ASP A 8 -0.16 -12.12 -4.03
CA ASP A 8 0.66 -13.24 -4.46
C ASP A 8 -0.19 -14.51 -4.60
N LYS A 9 0.46 -15.63 -4.94
CA LYS A 9 -0.21 -16.92 -5.14
C LYS A 9 -1.03 -17.39 -3.92
N GLU A 10 -0.81 -16.77 -2.76
CA GLU A 10 -1.41 -17.10 -1.47
C GLU A 10 -2.43 -16.05 -1.00
N GLY A 11 -2.68 -14.98 -1.76
CA GLY A 11 -3.63 -13.94 -1.34
C GLY A 11 -2.99 -12.78 -0.58
N ARG A 12 -1.66 -12.63 -0.55
CA ARG A 12 -0.96 -11.68 0.32
C ARG A 12 -0.57 -10.39 -0.36
N GLN A 13 -0.65 -9.27 0.37
CA GLN A 13 -0.42 -7.91 -0.15
C GLN A 13 0.93 -7.37 0.30
N LYS A 14 1.63 -6.68 -0.61
CA LYS A 14 2.91 -6.04 -0.31
C LYS A 14 2.70 -4.55 -0.04
N VAL A 15 2.97 -4.14 1.20
CA VAL A 15 3.07 -2.74 1.60
C VAL A 15 4.55 -2.41 1.68
N LEU A 16 4.99 -1.37 0.98
CA LEU A 16 6.37 -0.90 1.08
C LEU A 16 6.53 0.13 2.19
N THR A 17 5.60 1.09 2.26
CA THR A 17 5.70 2.23 3.16
C THR A 17 4.38 2.44 3.89
N LEU A 18 4.44 2.62 5.21
CA LEU A 18 3.34 3.19 6.00
C LEU A 18 3.67 4.66 6.31
N PHE A 19 2.89 5.61 5.77
CA PHE A 19 3.23 7.04 5.86
C PHE A 19 3.29 7.56 7.29
N GLY A 20 2.42 7.03 8.16
CA GLY A 20 2.42 7.35 9.59
C GLY A 20 3.67 6.88 10.33
N LEU A 21 4.41 5.91 9.79
CA LEU A 21 5.67 5.41 10.39
C LEU A 21 6.89 6.10 9.81
N THR A 22 6.90 6.38 8.50
CA THR A 22 8.08 6.96 7.83
C THR A 22 8.18 8.47 7.94
N SER A 23 7.05 9.17 8.05
CA SER A 23 7.02 10.64 8.13
C SER A 23 5.97 11.16 9.11
N GLY A 24 5.45 10.30 9.98
CA GLY A 24 4.48 10.68 11.00
C GLY A 24 3.17 11.24 10.41
N LYS A 25 2.52 12.12 11.19
CA LYS A 25 1.27 12.78 10.79
C LYS A 25 1.43 13.63 9.52
N ASP A 26 2.58 14.27 9.36
CA ASP A 26 2.84 15.15 8.22
C ASP A 26 2.91 14.38 6.91
N GLY A 27 3.39 13.12 6.95
CA GLY A 27 3.33 12.20 5.82
C GLY A 27 1.90 11.95 5.36
N ILE A 28 0.99 11.60 6.27
CA ILE A 28 -0.42 11.33 5.94
C ILE A 28 -1.09 12.60 5.38
N VAL A 29 -0.86 13.77 5.99
CA VAL A 29 -1.46 15.05 5.55
C VAL A 29 -0.96 15.44 4.16
N ALA A 30 0.35 15.29 3.90
CA ALA A 30 0.92 15.58 2.59
C ALA A 30 0.30 14.67 1.51
N GLN A 31 0.16 13.38 1.79
CA GLN A 31 -0.44 12.45 0.85
C GLN A 31 -1.94 12.69 0.66
N ASP A 32 -2.71 12.99 1.71
CA ASP A 32 -4.11 13.41 1.55
C ASP A 32 -4.17 14.62 0.61
N THR A 33 -3.38 15.66 0.86
CA THR A 33 -3.37 16.88 0.04
C THR A 33 -3.10 16.59 -1.44
N ASN A 34 -2.15 15.71 -1.73
CA ASN A 34 -1.77 15.34 -3.10
C ASN A 34 -2.85 14.55 -3.84
N TYR A 35 -3.58 13.68 -3.13
CA TYR A 35 -4.45 12.68 -3.75
C TYR A 35 -5.95 12.90 -3.51
N ARG A 36 -6.35 13.78 -2.59
CA ARG A 36 -7.76 13.99 -2.18
C ARG A 36 -8.71 14.21 -3.35
N ARG A 37 -8.29 14.94 -4.39
CA ARG A 37 -9.10 15.20 -5.60
C ARG A 37 -9.33 13.95 -6.44
N ARG A 38 -8.39 13.00 -6.42
CA ARG A 38 -8.49 11.71 -7.16
C ARG A 38 -9.52 10.77 -6.53
N PHE A 39 -9.87 10.99 -5.26
CA PHE A 39 -10.83 10.17 -4.50
C PHE A 39 -12.14 10.89 -4.16
N ALA A 40 -12.43 12.03 -4.79
CA ALA A 40 -13.56 12.90 -4.44
C ALA A 40 -13.63 13.23 -2.93
N GLY A 41 -12.47 13.29 -2.25
CA GLY A 41 -12.37 13.54 -0.81
C GLY A 41 -12.86 12.42 0.11
N ARG A 42 -13.18 11.24 -0.43
CA ARG A 42 -13.74 10.12 0.36
C ARG A 42 -12.70 9.20 0.96
N CYS A 43 -11.47 9.21 0.45
CA CYS A 43 -10.43 8.29 0.90
C CYS A 43 -9.19 9.05 1.36
N ILE A 44 -8.57 8.57 2.45
CA ILE A 44 -7.30 9.08 2.97
C ILE A 44 -6.22 8.03 2.69
N PRO A 45 -5.14 8.38 1.98
CA PRO A 45 -4.01 7.48 1.75
C PRO A 45 -3.17 7.33 3.02
N PHE A 46 -2.76 6.10 3.34
CA PHE A 46 -1.95 5.81 4.53
C PHE A 46 -0.74 4.90 4.25
N ALA A 47 -0.67 4.29 3.06
CA ALA A 47 0.46 3.46 2.64
C ALA A 47 0.64 3.44 1.12
N ASP A 48 1.81 3.02 0.66
CA ASP A 48 2.11 2.76 -0.75
C ASP A 48 2.84 1.43 -0.98
N ASP A 49 2.82 0.96 -2.22
CA ASP A 49 3.48 -0.27 -2.68
C ASP A 49 4.84 -0.03 -3.36
N GLY A 50 5.34 1.21 -3.38
CA GLY A 50 6.59 1.62 -4.05
C GLY A 50 6.47 1.83 -5.55
N LEU A 51 5.33 1.49 -6.16
CA LEU A 51 5.09 1.59 -7.59
C LEU A 51 4.10 2.72 -7.94
N GLY A 52 3.75 3.55 -6.95
CA GLY A 52 2.83 4.67 -7.10
C GLY A 52 1.37 4.29 -6.88
N ASN A 53 1.07 3.06 -6.44
CA ASN A 53 -0.27 2.69 -5.97
C ASN A 53 -0.39 2.94 -4.47
N LEU A 54 -1.62 3.11 -3.99
CA LEU A 54 -1.87 3.53 -2.61
C LEU A 54 -2.84 2.58 -1.91
N PHE A 55 -2.61 2.35 -0.62
CA PHE A 55 -3.64 1.87 0.28
C PHE A 55 -4.33 3.07 0.92
N VAL A 56 -5.65 3.06 0.86
CA VAL A 56 -6.48 4.16 1.30
C VAL A 56 -7.57 3.65 2.23
N ILE A 57 -7.96 4.47 3.20
CA ILE A 57 -9.12 4.23 4.07
C ILE A 57 -10.31 5.04 3.57
N ASP A 58 -11.44 4.38 3.33
CA ASP A 58 -12.71 5.05 3.03
C ASP A 58 -13.23 5.68 4.32
N THR A 59 -13.37 7.01 4.36
CA THR A 59 -13.72 7.74 5.58
C THR A 59 -15.17 7.55 6.00
N VAL A 60 -16.02 7.01 5.12
CA VAL A 60 -17.43 6.73 5.42
C VAL A 60 -17.60 5.33 5.96
N THR A 61 -16.91 4.34 5.36
CA THR A 61 -17.11 2.92 5.71
C THR A 61 -16.01 2.32 6.59
N GLY A 62 -14.88 2.99 6.74
CA GLY A 62 -13.69 2.45 7.42
C GLY A 62 -12.97 1.35 6.63
N GLN A 63 -13.45 1.01 5.43
CA GLN A 63 -12.87 -0.04 4.61
C GLN A 63 -11.50 0.36 4.06
N ILE A 64 -10.62 -0.63 3.96
CA ILE A 64 -9.32 -0.46 3.32
C ILE A 64 -9.43 -0.86 1.86
N LYS A 65 -8.98 0.04 1.00
CA LYS A 65 -9.00 -0.13 -0.46
C LYS A 65 -7.60 0.06 -1.03
N PHE A 66 -7.31 -0.67 -2.09
CA PHE A 66 -6.13 -0.43 -2.91
C PHE A 66 -6.54 0.43 -4.10
N TRP A 67 -5.80 1.49 -4.34
CA TRP A 67 -5.98 2.37 -5.48
C TRP A 67 -4.90 2.15 -6.53
N HIS A 68 -5.32 1.82 -7.75
CA HIS A 68 -4.44 1.61 -8.89
C HIS A 68 -4.38 2.85 -9.79
N HIS A 69 -3.25 3.57 -9.75
CA HIS A 69 -3.08 4.81 -10.51
C HIS A 69 -3.02 4.62 -12.03
N LYS A 70 -2.71 3.40 -12.52
CA LYS A 70 -2.72 3.05 -13.96
C LYS A 70 -3.96 2.27 -14.39
N CYS A 71 -5.09 2.45 -13.69
CA CYS A 71 -6.35 1.83 -14.09
C CYS A 71 -6.69 2.20 -15.55
N GLN A 72 -7.00 1.19 -16.37
CA GLN A 72 -7.30 1.36 -17.80
C GLN A 72 -8.51 2.29 -18.03
N ASP A 73 -9.49 2.25 -17.11
CA ASP A 73 -10.69 3.08 -17.15
C ASP A 73 -10.49 4.48 -16.55
N GLY A 74 -9.25 4.84 -16.20
CA GLY A 74 -8.86 6.11 -15.58
C GLY A 74 -8.77 6.03 -14.06
N GLU A 75 -7.81 6.75 -13.49
CA GLU A 75 -7.50 6.70 -12.06
C GLU A 75 -8.59 7.26 -11.12
N THR A 76 -9.52 8.06 -11.67
CA THR A 76 -10.68 8.61 -10.97
C THR A 76 -11.92 7.72 -11.09
N ASN A 77 -11.85 6.65 -11.88
CA ASN A 77 -12.94 5.69 -12.02
C ASN A 77 -13.09 4.88 -10.72
N PRO A 78 -14.32 4.60 -10.24
CA PRO A 78 -14.53 3.74 -9.08
C PRO A 78 -13.84 2.37 -9.16
N LYS A 79 -13.64 1.83 -10.37
CA LYS A 79 -12.90 0.58 -10.62
C LYS A 79 -11.40 0.66 -10.30
N ALA A 80 -10.84 1.86 -10.19
CA ALA A 80 -9.47 2.04 -9.74
C ALA A 80 -9.30 1.70 -8.26
N LEU A 81 -10.40 1.53 -7.50
CA LEU A 81 -10.40 1.14 -6.10
C LEU A 81 -10.87 -0.32 -5.93
N ALA A 82 -9.99 -1.17 -5.41
CA ALA A 82 -10.31 -2.54 -5.05
C ALA A 82 -10.43 -2.68 -3.53
N LEU A 83 -11.46 -3.37 -3.04
CA LEU A 83 -11.58 -3.68 -1.62
C LEU A 83 -10.45 -4.64 -1.20
N VAL A 84 -9.76 -4.28 -0.13
CA VAL A 84 -8.63 -5.02 0.43
C VAL A 84 -8.99 -5.64 1.77
N ALA A 85 -9.58 -4.85 2.67
CA ALA A 85 -9.99 -5.30 3.99
C ALA A 85 -11.21 -4.53 4.47
N LYS A 86 -11.98 -5.16 5.37
CA LYS A 86 -13.20 -4.56 5.94
C LYS A 86 -12.90 -3.38 6.88
N ASP A 87 -11.73 -3.38 7.51
CA ASP A 87 -11.26 -2.39 8.47
C ASP A 87 -9.72 -2.43 8.57
N PHE A 88 -9.13 -1.49 9.32
CA PHE A 88 -7.68 -1.35 9.46
C PHE A 88 -7.05 -2.53 10.22
N ASP A 89 -7.73 -3.06 11.24
CA ASP A 89 -7.23 -4.19 12.02
C ASP A 89 -7.15 -5.47 11.18
N ALA A 90 -8.17 -5.73 10.36
CA ALA A 90 -8.17 -6.82 9.40
C ALA A 90 -7.09 -6.63 8.33
N PHE A 91 -6.80 -5.39 7.93
CA PHE A 91 -5.68 -5.13 7.03
C PHE A 91 -4.34 -5.48 7.67
N LEU A 92 -4.06 -4.98 8.88
CA LEU A 92 -2.82 -5.29 9.61
C LEU A 92 -2.63 -6.80 9.84
N SER A 93 -3.72 -7.50 10.15
CA SER A 93 -3.70 -8.96 10.37
C SER A 93 -3.35 -9.77 9.10
N ASN A 94 -3.50 -9.16 7.92
CA ASN A 94 -3.20 -9.77 6.62
C ASN A 94 -1.88 -9.25 6.01
N LEU A 95 -1.16 -8.38 6.70
CA LEU A 95 0.16 -7.96 6.26
C LEU A 95 1.15 -9.09 6.51
N ASP A 96 1.72 -9.62 5.43
CA ASP A 96 2.86 -10.53 5.56
C ASP A 96 4.07 -9.66 5.90
N LEU A 97 4.61 -9.83 7.11
CA LEU A 97 5.90 -9.26 7.46
C LEU A 97 6.90 -9.85 6.47
N PHE A 98 7.57 -9.00 5.70
CA PHE A 98 8.67 -9.42 4.85
C PHE A 98 9.65 -10.21 5.72
N LYS A 99 9.59 -11.53 5.67
CA LYS A 99 10.64 -12.38 6.21
C LYS A 99 11.78 -12.18 5.24
N GLU A 100 12.87 -11.57 5.71
CA GLU A 100 14.13 -11.62 4.99
C GLU A 100 14.37 -13.06 4.58
N GLU A 101 14.22 -13.37 3.30
CA GLU A 101 14.73 -14.62 2.77
C GLU A 101 16.25 -14.52 2.87
N HIS A 102 16.82 -15.10 3.93
CA HIS A 102 18.24 -15.43 3.97
C HIS A 102 18.51 -16.50 2.91
N SER A 103 18.48 -16.11 1.64
CA SER A 103 18.95 -16.92 0.53
C SER A 103 20.40 -16.57 0.28
N PRO A 104 21.35 -17.49 0.54
CA PRO A 104 22.77 -17.28 0.23
C PRO A 104 23.00 -16.92 -1.24
N ALA A 105 22.09 -17.31 -2.14
CA ALA A 105 22.13 -16.98 -3.56
C ALA A 105 21.76 -15.51 -3.86
N LEU A 106 20.90 -14.89 -3.06
CA LEU A 106 20.52 -13.47 -3.18
C LEU A 106 21.57 -12.52 -2.57
N LEU A 107 22.41 -13.03 -1.66
CA LEU A 107 23.51 -12.28 -1.02
C LEU A 107 24.79 -12.24 -1.87
N GLN A 108 24.89 -13.06 -2.94
CA GLN A 108 25.98 -12.97 -3.90
C GLN A 108 25.78 -11.77 -4.84
N GLY A 109 26.27 -10.61 -4.43
CA GLY A 109 26.37 -9.42 -5.30
C GLY A 109 25.91 -8.11 -4.68
N ILE A 110 25.25 -8.15 -3.51
CA ILE A 110 24.87 -6.95 -2.78
C ILE A 110 26.11 -6.45 -2.02
N LYS A 111 26.66 -5.30 -2.45
CA LYS A 111 27.68 -4.59 -1.66
C LYS A 111 27.01 -4.07 -0.38
N ASN A 112 27.32 -4.71 0.74
CA ASN A 112 26.94 -4.25 2.06
C ASN A 112 27.52 -2.85 2.31
N VAL A 113 26.67 -1.84 2.40
CA VAL A 113 27.05 -0.54 2.95
C VAL A 113 26.73 -0.59 4.43
N ARG A 114 27.79 -0.59 5.25
CA ARG A 114 27.71 -0.51 6.71
C ARG A 114 27.82 0.96 7.10
N LEU A 115 26.81 1.49 7.78
CA LEU A 115 26.90 2.79 8.43
C LEU A 115 27.30 2.54 9.88
N ASP A 116 28.54 2.85 10.21
CA ASP A 116 29.03 2.89 11.58
C ASP A 116 28.66 4.26 12.18
N PHE A 117 28.05 4.26 13.37
CA PHE A 117 27.82 5.45 14.19
C PHE A 117 28.96 5.62 15.19
#